data_AF-A0A6P1B9D0-F1
#
_entry.id   AF-A0A6P1B9D0-F1
#
_cell.length_a   1.000
_cell.length_b   1.000
_cell.length_c   1.000
_cell.angle_alpha   90.00
_cell.angle_beta   90.00
_cell.angle_gamma   90.00
#
_symmetry.space_group_name_H-M   'P 1'
#
loop_
_entity.id
_entity.type
_entity.pdbx_description
1 polymer ?
#
loop_
_entity_poly.entity_id
_entity_poly.type
_entity_poly.pdbx_seq_one_letter_code
_entity_poly.pdbx_strand_id
1 'polypeptide(L)'
;MDLFSFTECANKTHSLRALFDLLVNRATEEGFSEVAYGALNFVEPLRLAEYPPPTVAVNWPPAWCDRYFKRKYHTIDPVVRRTPMHSRPFLWDQLADHYQLRPDERRVLDEAREAGLKHGMSVPLFGPLGQVSMVSFASPSDDADPQNRIGHLSALASLFHSAYGEIARPSSGGCGKQIALSQREISCMRWVAEGKSSWEIGKILGISVNTVNFHIKNAMRKLGATTRIQATAIAIRLNIL
;
A
#
# COMPACT_ATOMS: atom_id res chain seq x y z
N MET A 1 -7.83 14.00 22.20
CA MET A 1 -7.03 15.00 21.44
C MET A 1 -7.65 15.12 20.06
N ASP A 2 -7.75 16.32 19.48
CA ASP A 2 -8.34 16.49 18.14
C ASP A 2 -7.35 16.08 17.01
N LEU A 3 -7.86 15.96 15.77
CA LEU A 3 -7.06 15.62 14.59
C LEU A 3 -5.89 16.59 14.37
N PHE A 4 -6.06 17.86 14.74
CA PHE A 4 -5.01 18.89 14.61
C PHE A 4 -3.81 18.57 15.48
N SER A 5 -4.07 18.29 16.75
CA SER A 5 -3.05 17.94 17.72
C SER A 5 -2.37 16.61 17.37
N PHE A 6 -3.10 15.63 16.81
CA PHE A 6 -2.48 14.41 16.27
C PHE A 6 -1.51 14.74 15.14
N THR A 7 -1.93 15.58 14.19
CA THR A 7 -1.09 16.00 13.05
C THR A 7 0.19 16.69 13.53
N GLU A 8 0.08 17.58 14.52
CA GLU A 8 1.23 18.27 15.08
C GLU A 8 2.22 17.29 15.75
N CYS A 9 1.72 16.36 16.57
CA CYS A 9 2.54 15.32 17.20
C CYS A 9 3.17 14.37 16.17
N ALA A 10 2.42 13.96 15.15
CA ALA A 10 2.89 13.10 14.07
C ALA A 10 4.04 13.76 13.30
N ASN A 11 3.91 15.05 12.97
CA ASN A 11 4.94 15.80 12.24
C ASN A 11 6.22 16.07 13.07
N LYS A 12 6.12 16.15 14.40
CA LYS A 12 7.28 16.28 15.29
C LYS A 12 8.02 14.95 15.51
N THR A 13 7.41 13.83 15.15
CA THR A 13 7.95 12.51 15.41
C THR A 13 8.79 12.03 14.23
N HIS A 14 10.03 11.62 14.50
CA HIS A 14 10.95 11.10 13.48
C HIS A 14 11.20 9.58 13.61
N SER A 15 10.40 8.89 14.43
CA SER A 15 10.51 7.45 14.68
C SER A 15 9.21 6.76 14.31
N LEU A 16 9.29 5.69 13.52
CA LEU A 16 8.14 4.85 13.18
C LEU A 16 7.45 4.30 14.45
N ARG A 17 8.23 3.92 15.48
CA ARG A 17 7.66 3.39 16.73
C ARG A 17 6.80 4.43 17.43
N ALA A 18 7.35 5.62 17.67
CA ALA A 18 6.61 6.68 18.33
C ALA A 18 5.38 7.14 17.52
N LEU A 19 5.48 7.16 16.18
CA LEU A 19 4.35 7.49 15.31
C LEU A 19 3.25 6.41 15.39
N PHE A 20 3.64 5.13 15.41
CA PHE A 20 2.70 4.01 15.52
C PHE A 20 2.04 3.96 16.90
N ASP A 21 2.80 4.17 17.98
CA ASP A 21 2.27 4.25 19.34
C ASP A 21 1.27 5.41 19.47
N LEU A 22 1.54 6.56 18.83
CA LEU A 22 0.61 7.68 18.77
C LEU A 22 -0.72 7.30 18.08
N LEU A 23 -0.66 6.58 16.95
CA LEU A 23 -1.85 6.08 16.26
C LEU A 23 -2.64 5.10 17.13
N VAL A 24 -1.96 4.13 17.74
CA VAL A 24 -2.57 3.12 18.63
C VAL A 24 -3.26 3.81 19.81
N ASN A 25 -2.60 4.76 20.46
CA ASN A 25 -3.16 5.48 21.60
C ASN A 25 -4.44 6.23 21.22
N ARG A 26 -4.49 6.88 20.04
CA ARG A 26 -5.69 7.58 19.57
C ARG A 26 -6.81 6.63 19.19
N ALA A 27 -6.51 5.55 18.47
CA ALA A 27 -7.51 4.56 18.14
C ALA A 27 -8.09 3.88 19.39
N THR A 28 -7.26 3.67 20.43
CA THR A 28 -7.68 3.13 21.73
C THR A 28 -8.66 4.05 22.45
N GLU A 29 -8.48 5.38 22.41
CA GLU A 29 -9.45 6.35 22.96
C GLU A 29 -10.84 6.24 22.31
N GLU A 30 -10.92 5.66 21.10
CA GLU A 30 -12.17 5.40 20.37
C GLU A 30 -12.67 3.95 20.49
N GLY A 31 -11.98 3.11 21.27
CA GLY A 31 -12.33 1.71 21.48
C GLY A 31 -11.69 0.73 20.50
N PHE A 32 -10.74 1.17 19.66
CA PHE A 32 -10.06 0.34 18.66
C PHE A 32 -8.57 0.20 18.98
N SER A 33 -8.24 -0.66 19.95
CA SER A 33 -6.85 -0.85 20.42
C SER A 33 -5.98 -1.69 19.49
N GLU A 34 -6.57 -2.53 18.63
CA GLU A 34 -5.85 -3.48 17.80
C GLU A 34 -5.59 -2.88 16.42
N VAL A 35 -4.36 -2.43 16.18
CA VAL A 35 -3.97 -1.69 14.98
C VAL A 35 -2.90 -2.44 14.20
N ALA A 36 -3.01 -2.41 12.87
CA ALA A 36 -1.93 -2.84 11.98
C ALA A 36 -1.77 -1.87 10.82
N TYR A 37 -0.53 -1.71 10.38
CA TYR A 37 -0.16 -1.01 9.17
C TYR A 37 0.65 -1.94 8.28
N GLY A 38 0.28 -2.00 6.99
CA GLY A 38 0.90 -2.90 6.02
C GLY A 38 1.09 -2.26 4.64
N ALA A 39 2.15 -2.67 3.96
CA ALA A 39 2.48 -2.35 2.57
C ALA A 39 2.19 -3.58 1.70
N LEU A 40 1.12 -3.54 0.90
CA LEU A 40 0.51 -4.76 0.33
C LEU A 40 1.18 -5.26 -0.95
N ASN A 41 1.54 -4.33 -1.85
CA ASN A 41 2.10 -4.66 -3.17
C ASN A 41 3.53 -4.16 -3.36
N PHE A 42 4.18 -3.74 -2.28
CA PHE A 42 5.57 -3.33 -2.24
C PHE A 42 6.17 -3.69 -0.88
N VAL A 43 7.49 -3.67 -0.78
CA VAL A 43 8.20 -3.95 0.48
C VAL A 43 8.75 -2.64 1.00
N GLU A 44 8.34 -2.26 2.21
CA GLU A 44 9.01 -1.17 2.90
C GLU A 44 10.27 -1.68 3.63
N PRO A 45 11.43 -1.02 3.47
CA PRO A 45 12.60 -1.23 4.33
C PRO A 45 12.35 -0.84 5.80
N LEU A 46 11.67 0.28 6.06
CA LEU A 46 11.44 0.80 7.41
C LEU A 46 10.21 0.13 8.05
N ARG A 47 10.44 -0.85 8.93
CA ARG A 47 9.39 -1.65 9.58
C ARG A 47 9.70 -1.89 11.06
N LEU A 48 8.66 -1.99 11.88
CA LEU A 48 8.74 -2.39 13.29
C LEU A 48 8.45 -3.86 13.50
N ALA A 49 7.61 -4.44 12.65
CA ALA A 49 7.19 -5.82 12.77
C ALA A 49 8.36 -6.76 12.46
N GLU A 50 8.62 -7.71 13.37
CA GLU A 50 9.54 -8.83 13.15
C GLU A 50 9.00 -9.82 12.11
N TYR A 51 7.75 -9.65 11.72
CA TYR A 51 7.00 -10.49 10.80
C TYR A 51 7.27 -10.16 9.32
N PRO A 52 7.09 -11.14 8.41
CA PRO A 52 7.31 -10.92 6.98
C PRO A 52 6.32 -9.90 6.37
N PRO A 53 6.65 -9.33 5.19
CA PRO A 53 5.70 -8.52 4.43
C PRO A 53 4.37 -9.27 4.19
N PRO A 54 3.23 -8.56 4.12
CA PRO A 54 3.10 -7.11 3.96
C PRO A 54 3.17 -6.29 5.26
N THR A 55 3.36 -6.91 6.42
CA THR A 55 3.28 -6.21 7.72
C THR A 55 4.45 -5.25 7.93
N VAL A 56 4.13 -4.00 8.27
CA VAL A 56 5.08 -2.93 8.61
C VAL A 56 5.11 -2.69 10.12
N ALA A 57 3.94 -2.53 10.74
CA ALA A 57 3.78 -2.34 12.17
C ALA A 57 2.46 -2.97 12.63
N VAL A 58 2.44 -3.57 13.82
CA VAL A 58 1.26 -4.27 14.36
C VAL A 58 1.38 -4.36 15.88
N ASN A 59 0.25 -4.26 16.60
CA ASN A 59 0.20 -4.46 18.06
C ASN A 59 -0.84 -5.51 18.50
N TRP A 60 -1.31 -6.37 17.58
CA TRP A 60 -2.24 -7.46 17.90
C TRP A 60 -1.71 -8.39 18.98
N PRO A 61 -2.59 -9.17 19.65
CA PRO A 61 -2.18 -10.14 20.65
C PRO A 61 -1.07 -11.06 20.14
N PRO A 62 0.06 -11.23 20.86
CA PRO A 62 1.21 -11.97 20.36
C PRO A 62 0.88 -13.40 19.88
N ALA A 63 0.02 -14.11 20.62
CA ALA A 63 -0.44 -15.44 20.26
C ALA A 63 -1.23 -15.48 18.94
N TRP A 64 -1.92 -14.39 18.58
CA TRP A 64 -2.58 -14.26 17.30
C TRP A 64 -1.57 -14.02 16.17
N CYS A 65 -0.64 -13.10 16.38
CA CYS A 65 0.44 -12.85 15.41
C CYS A 65 1.18 -14.15 15.06
N ASP A 66 1.65 -14.89 16.07
CA ASP A 66 2.35 -16.17 15.88
C ASP A 66 1.54 -17.14 15.02
N ARG A 67 0.25 -17.29 15.33
CA ARG A 67 -0.66 -18.17 14.59
C ARG A 67 -0.85 -17.69 13.15
N TYR A 68 -1.14 -16.40 12.97
CA TYR A 68 -1.42 -15.77 11.68
C TYR A 68 -0.25 -15.94 10.71
N PHE A 69 0.98 -15.68 11.17
CA PHE A 69 2.17 -15.83 10.31
C PHE A 69 2.59 -17.28 10.14
N LYS A 70 2.54 -18.13 11.18
CA LYS A 70 2.87 -19.56 11.07
C LYS A 70 1.95 -20.29 10.08
N ARG A 71 0.66 -19.91 10.04
CA ARG A 71 -0.33 -20.46 9.10
C ARG A 71 -0.40 -19.72 7.77
N LYS A 72 0.46 -18.70 7.55
CA LYS A 72 0.52 -17.88 6.33
C LYS A 72 -0.82 -17.22 5.96
N TYR A 73 -1.59 -16.79 6.97
CA TYR A 73 -2.91 -16.19 6.76
C TYR A 73 -2.86 -14.94 5.89
N HIS A 74 -1.78 -14.15 5.91
CA HIS A 74 -1.57 -13.02 4.99
C HIS A 74 -1.77 -13.35 3.50
N THR A 75 -1.60 -14.61 3.08
CA THR A 75 -1.80 -15.04 1.68
C THR A 75 -3.26 -15.28 1.28
N ILE A 76 -4.11 -15.54 2.26
CA ILE A 76 -5.53 -15.88 2.08
C ILE A 76 -6.45 -14.90 2.82
N ASP A 77 -5.93 -14.01 3.65
CA ASP A 77 -6.71 -13.06 4.42
C ASP A 77 -7.58 -12.21 3.48
N PRO A 78 -8.92 -12.27 3.61
CA PRO A 78 -9.81 -11.52 2.75
C PRO A 78 -9.65 -10.01 2.94
N VAL A 79 -9.30 -9.50 4.13
CA VAL A 79 -9.06 -8.07 4.35
C VAL A 79 -7.87 -7.61 3.50
N VAL A 80 -6.76 -8.35 3.54
CA VAL A 80 -5.55 -8.06 2.74
C VAL A 80 -5.86 -8.16 1.24
N ARG A 81 -6.51 -9.24 0.82
CA ARG A 81 -6.82 -9.49 -0.59
C ARG A 81 -7.81 -8.49 -1.17
N ARG A 82 -8.77 -8.02 -0.37
CA ARG A 82 -9.83 -7.13 -0.83
C ARG A 82 -9.46 -5.65 -0.76
N THR A 83 -8.54 -5.25 0.12
CA THR A 83 -8.13 -3.84 0.25
C THR A 83 -7.83 -3.15 -1.09
N PRO A 84 -7.04 -3.69 -2.04
CA PRO A 84 -6.74 -3.00 -3.30
C PRO A 84 -7.98 -2.77 -4.20
N MET A 85 -9.09 -3.46 -3.95
CA MET A 85 -10.35 -3.32 -4.69
C MET A 85 -11.30 -2.29 -4.07
N HIS A 86 -11.01 -1.77 -2.87
CA HIS A 86 -11.82 -0.76 -2.21
C HIS A 86 -11.16 0.62 -2.31
N SER A 87 -11.91 1.62 -2.76
CA SER A 87 -11.48 3.04 -2.77
C SER A 87 -11.87 3.81 -1.51
N ARG A 88 -12.53 3.13 -0.56
CA ARG A 88 -13.04 3.70 0.69
C ARG A 88 -12.79 2.73 1.84
N PRO A 89 -12.78 3.22 3.09
CA PRO A 89 -12.75 2.36 4.26
C PRO A 89 -13.90 1.37 4.23
N PHE A 90 -13.67 0.15 4.71
CA PHE A 90 -14.66 -0.92 4.73
C PHE A 90 -14.61 -1.67 6.05
N LEU A 91 -15.75 -2.21 6.47
CA LEU A 91 -15.88 -3.03 7.67
C LEU A 91 -15.64 -4.50 7.34
N TRP A 92 -15.02 -5.23 8.26
CA TRP A 92 -14.72 -6.65 8.03
C TRP A 92 -15.99 -7.51 8.01
N ASP A 93 -16.97 -7.18 8.85
CA ASP A 93 -18.25 -7.89 8.90
C ASP A 93 -19.03 -7.80 7.58
N GLN A 94 -18.88 -6.68 6.85
CA GLN A 94 -19.51 -6.46 5.54
C GLN A 94 -18.83 -7.22 4.40
N LEU A 95 -17.64 -7.81 4.61
CA LEU A 95 -16.95 -8.55 3.55
C LEU A 95 -17.76 -9.79 3.11
N ALA A 96 -18.43 -10.45 4.05
CA ALA A 96 -19.26 -11.62 3.75
C ALA A 96 -20.54 -11.25 2.99
N ASP A 97 -21.03 -10.02 3.14
CA ASP A 97 -22.23 -9.53 2.45
C ASP A 97 -21.93 -9.19 0.97
N HIS A 98 -20.72 -8.70 0.71
CA HIS A 98 -20.31 -8.26 -0.63
C HIS A 98 -19.54 -9.32 -1.42
N TYR A 99 -18.96 -10.32 -0.74
CA TYR A 99 -18.14 -11.34 -1.37
C TYR A 99 -18.51 -12.75 -0.90
N GLN A 100 -18.53 -13.68 -1.85
CA GLN A 100 -18.54 -15.10 -1.53
C GLN A 100 -17.16 -15.52 -0.99
N LEU A 101 -16.98 -15.41 0.33
CA LEU A 101 -15.76 -15.83 1.00
C LEU A 101 -15.59 -17.34 0.92
N ARG A 102 -14.37 -17.80 0.60
CA ARG A 102 -14.04 -19.22 0.67
C ARG A 102 -13.98 -19.69 2.14
N PRO A 103 -14.11 -21.01 2.41
CA PRO A 103 -14.07 -21.53 3.78
C PRO A 103 -12.77 -21.21 4.54
N ASP A 104 -11.64 -21.16 3.85
CA ASP A 104 -10.34 -20.76 4.40
C ASP A 104 -10.31 -19.26 4.74
N GLU A 105 -10.86 -18.41 3.88
CA GLU A 105 -10.94 -16.95 4.10
C GLU A 105 -11.86 -16.62 5.29
N ARG A 106 -13.01 -17.28 5.40
CA ARG A 106 -13.93 -17.11 6.52
C ARG A 106 -13.29 -17.53 7.85
N ARG A 107 -12.56 -18.67 7.86
CA ARG A 107 -11.82 -19.12 9.04
C ARG A 107 -10.83 -18.09 9.57
N VAL A 108 -10.17 -17.34 8.68
CA VAL A 108 -9.23 -16.28 9.12
C VAL A 108 -9.98 -15.21 9.95
N LEU A 109 -11.15 -14.77 9.49
CA LEU A 109 -11.97 -13.79 10.20
C LEU A 109 -12.52 -14.35 11.52
N ASP A 110 -13.01 -15.59 11.51
CA ASP A 110 -13.54 -16.25 12.70
C ASP A 110 -12.46 -16.42 13.78
N GLU A 111 -11.28 -16.94 13.41
CA GLU A 111 -10.16 -17.09 14.35
C GLU A 111 -9.61 -15.74 14.82
N ALA A 112 -9.64 -14.69 13.98
CA ALA A 112 -9.26 -13.34 14.37
C ALA A 112 -10.20 -12.79 15.43
N ARG A 113 -11.52 -12.99 15.25
CA ARG A 113 -12.56 -12.61 16.21
C ARG A 113 -12.38 -13.32 17.54
N GLU A 114 -12.13 -14.62 17.54
CA GLU A 114 -11.82 -15.39 18.76
C GLU A 114 -10.57 -14.87 19.47
N ALA A 115 -9.60 -14.36 18.72
CA ALA A 115 -8.37 -13.79 19.25
C ALA A 115 -8.52 -12.34 19.75
N GLY A 116 -9.72 -11.74 19.69
CA GLY A 116 -9.98 -10.38 20.15
C GLY A 116 -9.95 -9.31 19.07
N LEU A 117 -9.82 -9.67 17.79
CA LEU A 117 -9.96 -8.74 16.67
C LEU A 117 -11.40 -8.84 16.13
N LYS A 118 -12.38 -8.41 16.92
CA LYS A 118 -13.80 -8.73 16.67
C LYS A 118 -14.44 -7.82 15.63
N HIS A 119 -14.59 -6.55 15.98
CA HIS A 119 -15.19 -5.56 15.09
C HIS A 119 -14.08 -4.68 14.55
N GLY A 120 -13.83 -4.81 13.25
CA GLY A 120 -12.72 -4.13 12.60
C GLY A 120 -13.10 -3.43 11.30
N MET A 121 -12.26 -2.47 10.95
CA MET A 121 -12.30 -1.76 9.68
C MET A 121 -10.90 -1.62 9.12
N SER A 122 -10.82 -1.48 7.81
CA SER A 122 -9.57 -1.20 7.12
C SER A 122 -9.71 0.00 6.21
N VAL A 123 -8.66 0.82 6.17
CA VAL A 123 -8.54 2.02 5.36
C VAL A 123 -7.52 1.74 4.26
N PRO A 124 -7.94 1.59 3.00
CA PRO A 124 -7.03 1.54 1.86
C PRO A 124 -6.32 2.89 1.68
N LEU A 125 -5.00 2.86 1.52
CA LEU A 125 -4.15 4.04 1.37
C LEU A 125 -3.32 3.90 0.10
N PHE A 126 -3.59 4.76 -0.89
CA PHE A 126 -2.95 4.69 -2.21
C PHE A 126 -1.81 5.70 -2.29
N GLY A 127 -0.61 5.19 -2.54
CA GLY A 127 0.61 5.98 -2.68
C GLY A 127 1.02 6.17 -4.14
N PRO A 128 2.16 6.86 -4.36
CA PRO A 128 2.79 6.97 -5.67
C PRO A 128 3.00 5.60 -6.30
N LEU A 129 3.12 5.55 -7.63
CA LEU A 129 3.54 4.34 -8.34
C LEU A 129 2.57 3.14 -8.18
N GLY A 130 1.31 3.41 -7.82
CA GLY A 130 0.30 2.38 -7.56
C GLY A 130 0.56 1.59 -6.28
N GLN A 131 1.40 2.10 -5.37
CA GLN A 131 1.60 1.52 -4.05
C GLN A 131 0.27 1.48 -3.30
N VAL A 132 0.01 0.34 -2.66
CA VAL A 132 -1.16 0.14 -1.82
C VAL A 132 -0.68 -0.21 -0.42
N SER A 133 -0.98 0.67 0.52
CA SER A 133 -0.85 0.43 1.94
C SER A 133 -2.23 0.32 2.57
N MET A 134 -2.29 -0.15 3.81
CA MET A 134 -3.51 -0.14 4.59
C MET A 134 -3.23 0.08 6.06
N VAL A 135 -4.18 0.73 6.73
CA VAL A 135 -4.30 0.68 8.20
C VAL A 135 -5.55 -0.12 8.54
N SER A 136 -5.41 -1.09 9.43
CA SER A 136 -6.49 -1.86 10.01
C SER A 136 -6.65 -1.48 11.48
N PHE A 137 -7.90 -1.29 11.90
CA PHE A 137 -8.28 -1.07 13.28
C PHE A 137 -9.28 -2.14 13.69
N ALA A 138 -9.13 -2.70 14.88
CA ALA A 138 -10.05 -3.64 15.48
C ALA A 138 -10.28 -3.34 16.95
N SER A 139 -11.48 -3.70 17.42
CA SER A 139 -11.85 -3.65 18.81
C SER A 139 -11.98 -5.05 19.41
N PRO A 140 -11.53 -5.25 20.66
CA PRO A 140 -11.83 -6.45 21.43
C PRO A 140 -13.23 -6.44 22.05
N SER A 141 -13.90 -5.29 22.09
CA SER A 141 -15.25 -5.15 22.67
C SER A 141 -16.31 -5.76 21.77
N ASP A 142 -17.33 -6.39 22.34
CA ASP A 142 -18.44 -7.02 21.59
C ASP A 142 -19.51 -6.01 21.11
N ASP A 143 -19.51 -4.80 21.67
CA ASP A 143 -20.46 -3.71 21.35
C ASP A 143 -19.83 -2.62 20.47
N ALA A 144 -18.58 -2.80 20.05
CA ALA A 144 -17.89 -1.84 19.21
C ALA A 144 -18.52 -1.76 17.82
N ASP A 145 -18.78 -0.53 17.36
CA ASP A 145 -19.28 -0.26 16.03
C ASP A 145 -18.34 0.68 15.26
N PRO A 146 -17.47 0.15 14.38
CA PRO A 146 -16.56 0.97 13.58
C PRO A 146 -17.30 1.92 12.62
N GLN A 147 -18.56 1.66 12.27
CA GLN A 147 -19.34 2.55 11.39
C GLN A 147 -19.47 3.96 12.00
N ASN A 148 -19.65 4.05 13.33
CA ASN A 148 -19.82 5.31 14.04
C ASN A 148 -18.51 6.11 14.22
N ARG A 149 -17.36 5.52 13.88
CA ARG A 149 -16.03 6.13 13.97
C ARG A 149 -15.29 6.17 12.63
N ILE A 150 -15.93 5.69 11.56
CA ILE A 150 -15.30 5.47 10.25
C ILE A 150 -14.59 6.71 9.73
N GLY A 151 -15.20 7.90 9.85
CA GLY A 151 -14.61 9.15 9.37
C GLY A 151 -13.34 9.54 10.12
N HIS A 152 -13.35 9.39 11.45
CA HIS A 152 -12.23 9.81 12.30
C HIS A 152 -11.05 8.83 12.22
N LEU A 153 -11.31 7.53 12.30
CA LEU A 153 -10.29 6.49 12.11
C LEU A 153 -9.65 6.56 10.72
N SER A 154 -10.43 6.90 9.68
CA SER A 154 -9.90 7.11 8.33
C SER A 154 -9.00 8.32 8.22
N ALA A 155 -9.34 9.42 8.90
CA ALA A 155 -8.49 10.60 8.99
C ALA A 155 -7.18 10.28 9.72
N LEU A 156 -7.24 9.59 10.86
CA LEU A 156 -6.04 9.14 11.60
C LEU A 156 -5.14 8.25 10.74
N ALA A 157 -5.70 7.27 10.04
CA ALA A 157 -4.95 6.40 9.12
C ALA A 157 -4.26 7.21 8.00
N SER A 158 -4.95 8.17 7.42
CA SER A 158 -4.43 9.02 6.32
C SER A 158 -3.31 9.94 6.79
N LEU A 159 -3.47 10.55 7.97
CA LEU A 159 -2.47 11.41 8.61
C LEU A 159 -1.24 10.60 9.03
N PHE A 160 -1.44 9.43 9.63
CA PHE A 160 -0.37 8.49 9.96
C PHE A 160 0.42 8.09 8.71
N HIS A 161 -0.26 7.70 7.64
CA HIS A 161 0.39 7.29 6.39
C HIS A 161 1.19 8.42 5.75
N SER A 162 0.67 9.65 5.80
CA SER A 162 1.37 10.83 5.30
C SER A 162 2.65 11.12 6.11
N ALA A 163 2.56 11.14 7.44
CA ALA A 163 3.72 11.32 8.31
C ALA A 163 4.73 10.17 8.16
N TYR A 164 4.25 8.94 8.02
CA TYR A 164 5.08 7.77 7.74
C TYR A 164 5.90 7.93 6.45
N GLY A 165 5.27 8.40 5.38
CA GLY A 165 5.94 8.64 4.10
C GLY A 165 7.11 9.63 4.22
N GLU A 166 7.00 10.65 5.08
CA GLU A 166 8.08 11.59 5.35
C GLU A 166 9.22 10.99 6.19
N ILE A 167 8.92 10.05 7.10
CA ILE A 167 9.94 9.33 7.87
C ILE A 167 10.64 8.25 7.03
N ALA A 168 9.87 7.55 6.20
CA ALA A 168 10.36 6.48 5.32
C ALA A 168 11.11 7.02 4.10
N ARG A 169 10.89 8.30 3.74
CA ARG A 169 11.67 8.98 2.72
C ARG A 169 13.16 8.87 3.05
N PRO A 170 13.99 8.35 2.13
CA PRO A 170 15.42 8.37 2.34
C PRO A 170 15.86 9.81 2.56
N SER A 171 16.51 10.09 3.70
CA SER A 171 17.23 11.35 3.91
C SER A 171 18.04 11.64 2.66
N SER A 172 17.84 12.81 2.06
CA SER A 172 18.39 13.27 0.79
C SER A 172 19.92 13.08 0.71
N GLY A 173 20.36 11.87 0.37
CA GLY A 173 21.75 11.47 0.24
C GLY A 173 21.92 10.30 -0.74
N GLY A 174 20.85 9.56 -1.02
CA GLY A 174 20.75 8.66 -2.16
C GLY A 174 19.67 9.15 -3.10
N CYS A 175 20.02 10.03 -4.03
CA CYS A 175 19.27 10.14 -5.28
C CYS A 175 19.31 8.75 -5.91
N GLY A 176 18.31 7.91 -5.64
CA GLY A 176 18.01 6.77 -6.48
C GLY A 176 17.82 7.37 -7.85
N LYS A 177 18.84 7.24 -8.72
CA LYS A 177 18.98 7.95 -10.00
C LYS A 177 17.61 8.12 -10.61
N GLN A 178 17.07 9.34 -10.58
CA GLN A 178 15.80 9.62 -11.22
C GLN A 178 15.98 9.22 -12.68
N ILE A 179 15.36 8.11 -13.10
CA ILE A 179 15.59 7.53 -14.42
C ILE A 179 14.96 8.50 -15.42
N ALA A 180 15.78 9.44 -15.90
CA ALA A 180 15.35 10.47 -16.82
C ALA A 180 15.38 9.90 -18.25
N LEU A 181 14.20 9.49 -18.73
CA LEU A 181 14.00 9.28 -20.15
C LEU A 181 13.96 10.64 -20.87
N SER A 182 14.54 10.70 -22.06
CA SER A 182 14.39 11.88 -22.92
C SER A 182 12.94 11.97 -23.44
N GLN A 183 12.51 13.16 -23.86
CA GLN A 183 11.17 13.33 -24.42
C GLN A 183 10.91 12.40 -25.61
N ARG A 184 11.92 12.14 -26.45
CA ARG A 184 11.80 11.20 -27.57
C ARG A 184 11.68 9.75 -27.13
N GLU A 185 12.40 9.36 -26.07
CA GLU A 185 12.24 8.04 -25.44
C GLU A 185 10.82 7.89 -24.87
N ILE A 186 10.30 8.90 -24.16
CA ILE A 186 8.93 8.92 -23.62
C ILE A 186 7.90 8.82 -24.75
N SER A 187 8.00 9.64 -25.81
CA SER A 187 7.08 9.57 -26.96
C SER A 187 7.05 8.17 -27.58
N CYS A 188 8.21 7.54 -27.79
CA CYS A 188 8.25 6.19 -28.34
C CYS A 188 7.63 5.17 -27.38
N MET A 189 7.96 5.25 -26.08
CA MET A 189 7.46 4.34 -25.04
C MET A 189 5.95 4.45 -24.81
N ARG A 190 5.36 5.64 -24.93
CA ARG A 190 3.89 5.83 -24.90
C ARG A 190 3.20 5.06 -26.01
N TRP A 191 3.69 5.17 -27.25
CA TRP A 191 3.10 4.38 -28.34
C TRP A 191 3.39 2.88 -28.23
N VAL A 192 4.49 2.48 -27.57
CA VAL A 192 4.69 1.07 -27.20
C VAL A 192 3.59 0.60 -26.23
N ALA A 193 3.21 1.44 -25.25
CA ALA A 193 2.14 1.14 -24.30
C ALA A 193 0.77 0.98 -25.00
N GLU A 194 0.53 1.76 -26.05
CA GLU A 194 -0.63 1.64 -26.95
C GLU A 194 -0.54 0.46 -27.95
N GLY A 195 0.48 -0.40 -27.83
CA GLY A 195 0.64 -1.59 -28.66
C GLY A 195 1.19 -1.36 -30.07
N LYS A 196 1.74 -0.17 -30.37
CA LYS A 196 2.25 0.17 -31.71
C LYS A 196 3.60 -0.48 -32.04
N SER A 197 3.70 -0.98 -33.27
CA SER A 197 4.94 -1.46 -33.87
C SER A 197 5.92 -0.31 -34.14
N SER A 198 7.21 -0.60 -34.25
CA SER A 198 8.21 0.46 -34.53
C SER A 198 7.98 1.16 -35.87
N TRP A 199 7.35 0.47 -36.83
CA TRP A 199 6.94 1.06 -38.10
C TRP A 199 5.81 2.08 -37.93
N GLU A 200 4.74 1.71 -37.22
CA GLU A 200 3.63 2.63 -36.92
C GLU A 200 4.11 3.84 -36.12
N ILE A 201 4.95 3.62 -35.10
CA ILE A 201 5.53 4.70 -34.29
C ILE A 201 6.35 5.65 -35.18
N GLY A 202 7.14 5.12 -36.11
CA GLY A 202 7.91 5.93 -37.06
C GLY A 202 7.02 6.80 -37.92
N LYS A 203 5.88 6.25 -38.39
CA LYS A 203 4.86 7.01 -39.14
C LYS A 203 4.21 8.09 -38.28
N ILE A 204 3.84 7.79 -37.03
CA ILE A 204 3.19 8.72 -36.12
C ILE A 204 4.13 9.87 -35.72
N LEU A 205 5.39 9.57 -35.42
CA LEU A 205 6.36 10.55 -34.91
C LEU A 205 7.19 11.24 -36.01
N GLY A 206 7.02 10.86 -37.28
CA GLY A 206 7.76 11.42 -38.41
C GLY A 206 9.25 11.07 -38.40
N ILE A 207 9.63 9.88 -37.91
CA ILE A 207 11.03 9.44 -37.80
C ILE A 207 11.22 8.03 -38.38
N SER A 208 12.46 7.64 -38.67
CA SER A 208 12.75 6.30 -39.21
C SER A 208 12.50 5.20 -38.17
N VAL A 209 12.19 3.99 -38.64
CA VAL A 209 12.04 2.79 -37.79
C VAL A 209 13.31 2.53 -36.97
N ASN A 210 14.48 2.78 -37.55
CA ASN A 210 15.76 2.65 -36.86
C ASN A 210 15.91 3.66 -35.72
N THR A 211 15.46 4.90 -35.93
CA THR A 211 15.45 5.94 -34.89
C THR A 211 14.50 5.58 -33.75
N VAL A 212 13.31 5.03 -34.05
CA VAL A 212 12.39 4.49 -33.03
C VAL A 212 13.07 3.40 -32.21
N ASN A 213 13.65 2.40 -32.87
CA ASN A 213 14.33 1.28 -32.22
C ASN A 213 15.50 1.76 -31.34
N PHE A 214 16.24 2.77 -31.80
CA PHE A 214 17.30 3.41 -31.02
C PHE A 214 16.77 4.02 -29.72
N HIS A 215 15.69 4.80 -29.77
CA HIS A 215 15.09 5.39 -28.57
C HIS A 215 14.52 4.33 -27.62
N ILE A 216 13.82 3.31 -28.14
CA ILE A 216 13.29 2.22 -27.32
C ILE A 216 14.43 1.45 -26.63
N LYS A 217 15.52 1.13 -27.35
CA LYS A 217 16.68 0.43 -26.77
C LYS A 217 17.36 1.25 -25.68
N ASN A 218 17.46 2.57 -25.86
CA ASN A 218 17.99 3.45 -24.82
C ASN A 218 17.08 3.51 -23.60
N ALA A 219 15.76 3.61 -23.80
CA ALA A 219 14.80 3.56 -22.70
C ALA A 219 14.89 2.24 -21.92
N MET A 220 14.92 1.09 -22.62
CA MET A 220 15.11 -0.23 -22.02
C MET A 220 16.37 -0.30 -21.15
N ARG A 221 17.51 0.16 -21.68
CA ARG A 221 18.78 0.21 -20.95
C ARG A 221 18.69 1.08 -19.69
N LYS A 222 18.09 2.28 -19.79
CA LYS A 222 17.92 3.20 -18.66
C LYS A 222 17.00 2.63 -17.58
N LEU A 223 15.98 1.87 -17.98
CA LEU A 223 15.01 1.24 -17.09
C LEU A 223 15.45 -0.13 -16.56
N GLY A 224 16.62 -0.64 -16.96
CA GLY A 224 17.08 -1.97 -16.57
C GLY A 224 16.21 -3.12 -17.13
N ALA A 225 15.53 -2.88 -18.25
CA ALA A 225 14.61 -3.84 -18.86
C ALA A 225 15.26 -4.63 -20.00
N THR A 226 14.91 -5.91 -20.13
CA THR A 226 15.38 -6.78 -21.21
C THR A 226 14.45 -6.82 -22.41
N THR A 227 13.16 -6.48 -22.21
CA THR A 227 12.16 -6.39 -23.29
C THR A 227 11.47 -5.03 -23.29
N ARG A 228 10.93 -4.62 -24.45
CA ARG A 228 10.16 -3.38 -24.55
C ARG A 228 8.88 -3.40 -23.72
N ILE A 229 8.25 -4.57 -23.57
CA ILE A 229 7.05 -4.74 -22.74
C ILE A 229 7.41 -4.56 -21.25
N GLN A 230 8.50 -5.20 -20.80
CA GLN A 230 9.01 -4.99 -19.45
C GLN A 230 9.39 -3.52 -19.22
N ALA A 231 10.05 -2.88 -20.19
CA ALA A 231 10.36 -1.45 -20.10
C ALA A 231 9.12 -0.59 -19.97
N THR A 232 8.06 -0.86 -20.74
CA THR A 232 6.78 -0.17 -20.63
C THR A 232 6.16 -0.38 -19.24
N ALA A 233 6.13 -1.62 -18.74
CA ALA A 233 5.61 -1.92 -17.41
C ALA A 233 6.39 -1.20 -16.30
N ILE A 234 7.72 -1.16 -16.38
CA ILE A 234 8.57 -0.42 -15.44
C ILE A 234 8.33 1.09 -15.57
N ALA A 235 8.24 1.64 -16.78
CA ALA A 235 8.05 3.07 -17.00
C ALA A 235 6.68 3.55 -16.47
N ILE A 236 5.61 2.76 -16.64
CA ILE A 236 4.28 3.02 -16.03
C ILE A 236 4.39 2.95 -14.51
N ARG A 237 5.02 1.89 -13.96
CA ARG A 237 5.24 1.74 -12.52
C ARG A 237 6.08 2.85 -11.91
N LEU A 238 6.97 3.50 -12.67
CA LEU A 238 7.76 4.64 -12.21
C LEU A 238 7.08 5.99 -12.50
N ASN A 239 5.84 5.98 -13.03
CA ASN A 239 5.07 7.16 -13.41
C ASN A 239 5.83 8.09 -14.39
N ILE A 240 6.57 7.47 -15.33
CA ILE A 240 7.32 8.17 -16.39
C ILE A 240 6.45 8.35 -17.65
N LEU A 241 5.49 7.44 -17.90
CA LEU A 241 4.59 7.47 -19.07
C LEU A 241 3.26 8.12 -18.76
#